data_AF-A0A920HRV7-F1
#
_entry.id   AF-A0A920HRV7-F1
#
_cell.length_a   1.000
_cell.length_b   1.000
_cell.length_c   1.000
_cell.angle_alpha   90.00
_cell.angle_beta   90.00
_cell.angle_gamma   90.00
#
_symmetry.space_group_name_H-M   'P 1'
#
loop_
_entity.id
_entity.type
_entity.pdbx_description
1 polymer ?
#
loop_
_entity_poly.entity_id
_entity_poly.type
_entity_poly.pdbx_seq_one_letter_code
_entity_poly.pdbx_strand_id
1 'polypeptide(L)'
;MDADIWGPSIPMMCGINTKPMATKDEKIIPIEKFNIKMMSIGFLLGEEDTVIWRGPMVHGAIKQFIEDVEWEGVDNLVVDLPPGTGDAHLSLIQTVPLSGGVIVTTPQDVALLDVKGDPNV
;
A
#
# COMPACT_ATOMS: atom_id res chain seq x y z
N MET A 1 4.33 3.80 0.89
CA MET A 1 3.54 2.69 1.46
C MET A 1 2.93 1.91 0.33
N ASP A 2 3.03 0.60 0.36
CA ASP A 2 2.41 -0.32 -0.60
C ASP A 2 1.15 -0.91 0.02
N ALA A 3 0.00 -0.57 -0.55
CA ALA A 3 -1.31 -1.08 -0.18
C ALA A 3 -1.86 -2.09 -1.21
N ASP A 4 -1.08 -2.46 -2.24
CA ASP A 4 -1.42 -3.58 -3.12
C ASP A 4 -1.09 -4.89 -2.42
N ILE A 5 -2.12 -5.44 -1.78
CA ILE A 5 -2.00 -6.65 -0.98
C ILE A 5 -1.91 -7.91 -1.84
N TRP A 6 -2.42 -7.87 -3.08
CA TRP A 6 -2.53 -9.04 -3.94
C TRP A 6 -1.29 -9.25 -4.80
N GLY A 7 -0.58 -8.17 -5.11
CA GLY A 7 0.66 -8.21 -5.89
C GLY A 7 1.69 -7.19 -5.39
N PRO A 8 2.13 -7.27 -4.13
CA PRO A 8 3.06 -6.29 -3.56
C PRO A 8 4.36 -6.27 -4.36
N SER A 9 4.61 -5.15 -5.04
CA SER A 9 5.71 -5.03 -6.00
C SER A 9 6.96 -4.37 -5.40
N ILE A 10 6.79 -3.54 -4.36
CA ILE A 10 7.88 -2.77 -3.74
C ILE A 10 9.03 -3.66 -3.25
N PRO A 11 8.81 -4.78 -2.52
CA PRO A 11 9.92 -5.61 -2.06
C PRO A 11 10.80 -6.12 -3.20
N MET A 12 10.16 -6.58 -4.29
CA MET A 12 10.85 -7.06 -5.49
C MET A 12 11.57 -5.92 -6.22
N MET A 13 10.88 -4.82 -6.51
CA MET A 13 11.44 -3.67 -7.25
C MET A 13 12.63 -3.05 -6.54
N CYS A 14 12.59 -3.01 -5.20
CA CYS A 14 13.67 -2.45 -4.41
C CYS A 14 14.72 -3.50 -4.02
N GLY A 15 14.54 -4.79 -4.33
CA GLY A 15 15.44 -5.87 -3.94
C GLY A 15 15.63 -5.96 -2.43
N ILE A 16 14.53 -6.10 -1.69
CA ILE A 16 14.47 -6.13 -0.23
C ILE A 16 13.82 -7.44 0.22
N ASN A 17 14.58 -8.25 0.94
CA ASN A 17 14.14 -9.54 1.50
C ASN A 17 14.18 -9.55 3.03
N THR A 18 14.10 -8.39 3.65
CA THR A 18 14.17 -8.22 5.11
C THR A 18 12.78 -7.93 5.65
N LYS A 19 12.44 -8.50 6.81
CA LYS A 19 11.20 -8.15 7.52
C LYS A 19 11.41 -6.89 8.37
N PRO A 20 10.42 -5.99 8.47
CA PRO A 20 10.50 -4.84 9.37
C PRO A 20 10.59 -5.29 10.82
N MET A 21 11.26 -4.49 11.63
CA MET A 21 11.37 -4.69 13.07
C MET A 21 10.27 -3.90 13.80
N ALA A 22 9.97 -4.30 15.03
CA ALA A 22 9.13 -3.51 15.92
C ALA A 22 10.00 -2.85 17.01
N THR A 23 9.62 -1.65 17.43
CA THR A 23 10.19 -1.01 18.62
C THR A 23 9.63 -1.63 19.90
N LYS A 24 10.15 -1.19 21.06
CA LYS A 24 9.63 -1.63 22.36
C LYS A 24 8.20 -1.16 22.63
N ASP A 25 7.77 -0.10 21.96
CA ASP A 25 6.43 0.48 22.07
C ASP A 25 5.49 -0.06 20.98
N GLU A 26 5.84 -1.22 20.41
CA GLU A 26 5.08 -1.94 19.37
C GLU A 26 4.87 -1.17 18.05
N LYS A 27 5.65 -0.10 17.82
CA LYS A 27 5.66 0.60 16.53
C LYS A 27 6.51 -0.15 15.50
N ILE A 28 6.07 -0.12 14.25
CA ILE A 28 6.74 -0.76 13.12
C ILE A 28 7.81 0.19 12.59
N ILE A 29 9.06 -0.27 12.57
CA ILE A 29 10.16 0.45 11.94
C ILE A 29 10.10 0.17 10.44
N PRO A 30 9.84 1.19 9.58
CA PRO A 30 9.80 0.98 8.14
C PRO A 30 11.18 0.61 7.61
N ILE A 31 11.22 -0.11 6.50
CA ILE A 31 12.48 -0.43 5.84
C ILE A 31 12.97 0.81 5.09
N GLU A 32 14.23 1.18 5.29
CA GLU A 32 14.84 2.32 4.63
C GLU A 32 15.83 1.88 3.55
N LYS A 33 15.64 2.38 2.33
CA LYS A 33 16.59 2.22 1.22
C LYS A 33 16.46 3.39 0.27
N PHE A 34 17.57 3.82 -0.35
CA PHE A 34 17.59 4.96 -1.27
C PHE A 34 17.03 6.25 -0.67
N ASN A 35 17.18 6.45 0.65
CA ASN A 35 16.61 7.57 1.40
C ASN A 35 15.07 7.62 1.33
N ILE A 36 14.42 6.46 1.18
CA ILE A 36 12.97 6.28 1.17
C ILE A 36 12.60 5.29 2.27
N LYS A 37 11.65 5.68 3.13
CA LYS A 37 10.99 4.79 4.08
C LYS A 37 9.88 4.02 3.37
N MET A 38 9.89 2.70 3.51
CA MET A 38 8.99 1.79 2.81
C MET A 38 8.32 0.84 3.78
N MET A 39 7.03 0.59 3.54
CA MET A 39 6.26 -0.46 4.19
C MET A 39 5.36 -1.11 3.15
N SER A 40 5.30 -2.44 3.16
CA SER A 40 4.51 -3.29 2.26
C SER A 40 4.10 -4.55 3.03
N ILE A 41 2.93 -5.09 2.72
CA ILE A 41 2.55 -6.41 3.24
C ILE A 41 3.51 -7.50 2.73
N GLY A 42 4.11 -7.31 1.56
CA GLY A 42 5.09 -8.22 0.99
C GLY A 42 6.39 -8.32 1.81
N PHE A 43 6.64 -7.41 2.76
CA PHE A 43 7.75 -7.60 3.72
C PHE A 43 7.41 -8.56 4.87
N LEU A 44 6.12 -8.76 5.15
CA LEU A 44 5.66 -9.59 6.26
C LEU A 44 5.40 -11.03 5.81
N LEU A 45 4.97 -11.22 4.56
CA LEU A 45 4.71 -12.51 3.94
C LEU A 45 6.02 -13.19 3.50
N GLY A 46 6.13 -14.50 3.72
CA GLY A 46 7.14 -15.35 3.09
C GLY A 46 6.71 -15.82 1.70
N GLU A 47 7.66 -16.33 0.91
CA GLU A 47 7.42 -16.77 -0.48
C GLU A 47 6.34 -17.85 -0.63
N GLU A 48 6.05 -18.63 0.43
CA GLU A 48 5.02 -19.68 0.43
C GLU A 48 3.73 -19.31 1.17
N ASP A 49 3.62 -18.09 1.70
CA ASP A 49 2.46 -17.68 2.49
C ASP A 49 1.27 -17.28 1.60
N THR A 50 0.34 -18.22 1.36
CA THR A 50 -0.95 -17.91 0.73
C THR A 50 -1.98 -17.46 1.76
N VAL A 51 -2.05 -16.15 2.03
CA VAL A 51 -3.05 -15.57 2.92
C VAL A 51 -4.27 -15.10 2.12
N ILE A 52 -5.47 -15.54 2.51
CA ILE A 52 -6.72 -15.02 1.95
C ILE A 52 -7.05 -13.70 2.65
N TRP A 53 -6.88 -12.60 1.93
CA TRP A 53 -7.21 -11.27 2.44
C TRP A 53 -8.70 -10.97 2.25
N ARG A 54 -9.38 -10.61 3.35
CA ARG A 54 -10.75 -10.11 3.31
C ARG A 54 -10.78 -8.61 3.58
N GLY A 55 -11.79 -7.90 3.09
CA GLY A 55 -11.93 -6.45 3.23
C GLY A 55 -11.63 -5.90 4.64
N PRO A 56 -12.15 -6.48 5.74
CA PRO A 56 -11.81 -6.03 7.09
C PRO A 56 -10.32 -6.18 7.46
N MET A 57 -9.64 -7.21 6.95
CA MET A 57 -8.20 -7.40 7.17
C MET A 57 -7.39 -6.38 6.38
N VAL A 58 -7.80 -6.10 5.14
CA VAL A 58 -7.21 -5.04 4.30
C VAL A 58 -7.31 -3.69 5.00
N HIS A 59 -8.51 -3.38 5.51
CA HIS A 59 -8.75 -2.16 6.29
C HIS A 59 -7.85 -2.08 7.52
N GLY A 60 -7.79 -3.16 8.31
CA GLY A 60 -6.94 -3.23 9.50
C GLY A 60 -5.46 -3.03 9.18
N ALA A 61 -4.96 -3.67 8.12
CA ALA A 61 -3.56 -3.55 7.70
C ALA A 61 -3.21 -2.13 7.25
N ILE A 62 -4.04 -1.52 6.41
CA ILE A 62 -3.85 -0.13 5.97
C ILE A 62 -3.85 0.82 7.16
N LYS A 63 -4.83 0.68 8.05
CA LYS A 63 -4.92 1.48 9.27
C LYS A 63 -3.67 1.34 10.13
N GLN A 64 -3.22 0.11 10.37
CA GLN A 64 -2.00 -0.16 11.13
C GLN A 64 -0.76 0.46 10.45
N PHE A 65 -0.64 0.38 9.12
CA PHE A 65 0.50 1.00 8.43
C PHE A 65 0.51 2.52 8.53
N ILE A 66 -0.66 3.15 8.64
CA ILE A 66 -0.77 4.59 8.81
C ILE A 66 -0.49 5.01 10.25
N GLU A 67 -1.04 4.29 11.24
CA GLU A 67 -1.00 4.68 12.65
C GLU A 67 0.25 4.18 13.39
N ASP A 68 0.77 3.02 13.02
CA ASP A 68 1.77 2.30 13.80
C ASP A 68 3.14 2.21 13.15
N VAL A 69 3.31 2.65 11.91
CA VAL A 69 4.64 2.76 11.28
C VAL A 69 5.28 4.10 11.63
N GLU A 70 6.58 4.09 11.91
CA GLU A 70 7.37 5.28 12.26
C GLU A 70 7.70 6.16 11.03
N TRP A 71 6.70 6.89 10.56
CA TRP A 71 6.83 7.88 9.48
C TRP A 71 7.46 9.22 9.91
N GLU A 72 8.09 9.30 11.08
CA GLU A 72 8.73 10.54 11.55
C GLU A 72 9.72 11.08 10.51
N GLY A 73 9.68 12.38 10.24
CA GLY A 73 10.52 13.04 9.24
C GLY A 73 10.09 12.82 7.78
N VAL A 74 8.92 12.24 7.52
CA VAL A 74 8.35 12.12 6.17
C VAL A 74 7.43 13.30 5.89
N ASP A 75 7.81 14.13 4.93
CA ASP A 75 6.96 15.24 4.47
C ASP A 75 5.81 14.77 3.56
N ASN A 76 6.05 13.69 2.81
CA ASN A 76 5.10 13.17 1.82
C ASN A 76 5.05 11.64 1.87
N LEU A 77 3.86 11.09 2.11
CA LEU A 77 3.61 9.66 2.05
C LEU A 77 2.93 9.31 0.73
N VAL A 78 3.67 8.65 -0.17
CA VAL A 78 3.10 8.08 -1.39
C VAL A 78 2.52 6.71 -1.07
N VAL A 79 1.29 6.44 -1.54
CA VAL A 79 0.60 5.17 -1.37
C VAL A 79 0.41 4.52 -2.74
N ASP A 80 0.98 3.33 -2.92
CA ASP A 80 0.71 2.47 -4.08
C ASP A 80 -0.57 1.68 -3.79
N LEU A 81 -1.55 1.78 -4.69
CA LEU A 81 -2.87 1.21 -4.52
C LEU A 81 -3.06 0.08 -5.54
N PRO A 82 -3.73 -1.03 -5.17
CA PRO A 82 -4.06 -2.08 -6.13
C PRO A 82 -4.96 -1.51 -7.22
N PRO A 83 -5.01 -2.09 -8.44
CA PRO A 83 -5.91 -1.62 -9.48
C PRO A 83 -7.40 -1.72 -9.09
N GLY A 84 -8.25 -0.85 -9.64
CA GLY A 84 -9.70 -0.83 -9.44
C GLY A 84 -10.15 0.04 -8.25
N THR A 85 -11.35 -0.21 -7.69
CA THR A 85 -11.94 0.58 -6.59
C THR A 85 -12.28 -0.28 -5.36
N GLY A 86 -11.43 -1.27 -5.07
CA GLY A 86 -11.67 -2.25 -4.00
C GLY A 86 -11.47 -1.72 -2.57
N ASP A 87 -11.52 -2.63 -1.60
CA ASP A 87 -11.46 -2.33 -0.15
C ASP A 87 -10.26 -1.47 0.27
N ALA A 88 -9.11 -1.59 -0.40
CA ALA A 88 -7.92 -0.81 -0.09
C ALA A 88 -8.13 0.71 -0.30
N HIS A 89 -8.81 1.08 -1.39
CA HIS A 89 -9.13 2.48 -1.69
C HIS A 89 -10.09 3.07 -0.66
N LEU A 90 -11.18 2.34 -0.38
CA LEU A 90 -12.18 2.75 0.59
C LEU A 90 -11.56 2.89 1.99
N SER A 91 -10.71 1.93 2.37
CA SER A 91 -10.01 1.97 3.64
C SER A 91 -9.11 3.18 3.75
N LEU A 92 -8.29 3.46 2.74
CA LEU A 92 -7.38 4.62 2.75
C LEU A 92 -8.15 5.94 2.91
N ILE A 93 -9.22 6.15 2.14
CA ILE A 93 -10.06 7.37 2.19
C ILE A 93 -10.78 7.50 3.53
N GLN A 94 -11.15 6.39 4.17
CA GLN A 94 -11.77 6.39 5.49
C GLN A 94 -10.77 6.61 6.63
N THR A 95 -9.50 6.21 6.46
CA THR A 95 -8.48 6.34 7.49
C THR A 95 -7.83 7.72 7.50
N VAL A 96 -7.58 8.34 6.34
CA VAL A 96 -6.83 9.61 6.27
C VAL A 96 -7.38 10.54 5.18
N PRO A 97 -7.36 11.86 5.40
CA PRO A 97 -7.66 12.82 4.36
C PRO A 97 -6.55 12.84 3.29
N LEU A 98 -6.90 12.52 2.05
CA LEU A 98 -5.96 12.56 0.93
C LEU A 98 -5.71 14.00 0.44
N SER A 99 -4.44 14.31 0.17
CA SER A 99 -4.05 15.61 -0.40
C SER A 99 -4.20 15.68 -1.93
N GLY A 100 -4.22 14.53 -2.61
CA GLY A 100 -4.32 14.42 -4.06
C GLY A 100 -4.11 12.98 -4.52
N GLY A 101 -4.20 12.76 -5.83
CA GLY A 101 -4.00 11.44 -6.45
C GLY A 101 -3.33 11.55 -7.81
N VAL A 102 -2.55 10.53 -8.16
CA VAL A 102 -1.94 10.36 -9.49
C VAL A 102 -2.54 9.13 -10.13
N ILE A 103 -3.16 9.28 -11.29
CA ILE A 103 -3.71 8.16 -12.05
C ILE A 103 -2.69 7.74 -13.10
N VAL A 104 -2.30 6.46 -13.06
CA VAL A 104 -1.37 5.87 -14.03
C VAL A 104 -2.15 4.98 -14.98
N THR A 105 -1.95 5.15 -16.28
CA THR A 105 -2.61 4.35 -17.32
C THR A 105 -1.68 4.09 -18.50
N THR A 106 -2.03 3.11 -19.34
CA THR A 106 -1.33 2.79 -20.58
C THR A 106 -2.20 3.14 -21.78
N PRO A 107 -1.63 3.45 -22.96
CA PRO A 107 -2.39 4.02 -24.08
C PRO A 107 -3.29 3.04 -24.83
N GLN A 108 -3.41 1.77 -24.41
CA GLN A 108 -4.32 0.82 -25.04
C GLN A 108 -5.79 1.18 -24.73
N ASP A 109 -6.67 1.12 -25.72
CA ASP A 109 -8.08 1.54 -25.61
C ASP A 109 -8.85 0.91 -24.43
N VAL A 110 -8.43 -0.28 -23.98
CA VAL A 110 -9.03 -0.98 -22.83
C VAL A 110 -8.68 -0.31 -21.50
N ALA A 111 -7.48 0.24 -21.34
CA ALA A 111 -7.04 0.88 -20.10
C ALA A 111 -7.67 2.27 -19.85
N LEU A 112 -8.22 2.91 -20.89
CA LEU A 112 -8.95 4.17 -20.78
C LEU A 112 -10.35 4.01 -20.15
N LEU A 113 -10.93 2.82 -20.21
CA LEU A 113 -12.25 2.53 -19.63
C LEU A 113 -12.17 2.41 -18.11
N ASP A 114 -11.11 1.81 -17.57
CA ASP A 114 -10.89 1.68 -16.11
C ASP A 114 -10.60 3.03 -15.43
N VAL A 115 -9.99 3.97 -16.15
CA VAL A 115 -9.64 5.31 -15.62
C VAL A 115 -10.84 6.26 -15.55
N LYS A 116 -11.83 6.10 -16.42
CA LYS A 116 -12.93 7.06 -16.54
C LYS A 116 -14.01 6.91 -15.47
N GLY A 117 -14.02 5.80 -14.71
CA GLY A 117 -15.19 5.42 -13.92
C GLY A 117 -16.36 5.09 -14.84
N ASP A 118 -17.21 4.15 -14.41
CA ASP A 118 -18.42 3.81 -15.16
C ASP A 118 -19.26 5.08 -15.40
N PRO A 119 -19.52 5.50 -16.65
CA PRO A 119 -20.34 6.68 -16.93
C PRO A 119 -21.84 6.47 -16.63
N ASN A 120 -22.25 5.31 -16.11
CA ASN A 120 -23.64 5.00 -15.75
C ASN A 120 -23.91 4.90 -14.24
N VAL A 121 -23.08 5.54 -13.41
CA VAL A 121 -23.40 5.79 -11.98
C VAL A 121 -23.35 7.27 -11.69
#